data_AF-A0A0R3FGG2-F1
#
_entry.id   AF-A0A0R3FGG2-F1
#
_cell.length_a   1.000
_cell.length_b   1.000
_cell.length_c   1.000
_cell.angle_alpha   90.00
_cell.angle_beta   90.00
_cell.angle_gamma   90.00
#
_symmetry.space_group_name_H-M   'P 1'
#
loop_
_entity.id
_entity.type
_entity.pdbx_description
1 polymer ?
#
loop_
_entity_poly.entity_id
_entity_poly.type
_entity_poly.pdbx_seq_one_letter_code
_entity_poly.pdbx_strand_id
1 'polypeptide(L)'
;MSEVPKTGGDEPAEPSLWGATGNGVGPWAEERGLPLPTDPRYDPELLRDGDARNVVDAYRYWHREAIVADIDTRRHRLHIAIENFENDANIGTVVRTANAFAVHTVHIVGRRRWNRRGAMVTDRYQHLMHHDSTEQLLEYAKLTGLTVVAVDNVPGSVPLETAVLPADCLMVFGQEGPGVTDVSKVGAVMTVSIAQFGSTRSINAGVAAGVAMHAWIRQHADPTKAW
;
A
#
# COMPACT_ATOMS: atom_id res chain seq x y z
N MET A 1 -48.52 17.93 -16.02
CA MET A 1 -47.80 17.07 -15.07
C MET A 1 -46.35 17.50 -15.13
N SER A 2 -45.82 18.06 -14.05
CA SER A 2 -44.45 18.60 -14.00
C SER A 2 -43.45 17.45 -13.85
N GLU A 3 -42.47 17.36 -14.73
CA GLU A 3 -41.29 16.52 -14.51
C GLU A 3 -40.34 17.21 -13.53
N VAL A 4 -39.99 16.48 -12.48
CA VAL A 4 -39.03 16.88 -11.46
C VAL A 4 -37.61 16.64 -12.01
N PRO A 5 -36.66 17.58 -11.88
CA PRO A 5 -35.29 17.32 -12.29
C PRO A 5 -34.65 16.31 -11.33
N LYS A 6 -34.04 15.24 -11.88
CA LYS A 6 -33.21 14.33 -11.10
C LYS A 6 -31.98 15.09 -10.60
N THR A 7 -31.91 15.25 -9.29
CA THR A 7 -30.71 15.66 -8.56
C THR A 7 -29.59 14.65 -8.82
N GLY A 8 -28.46 15.11 -9.35
CA GLY A 8 -27.24 14.31 -9.50
C GLY A 8 -26.71 13.94 -8.12
N GLY A 9 -26.92 12.68 -7.72
CA GLY A 9 -26.28 12.09 -6.55
C GLY A 9 -25.00 11.39 -6.96
N ASP A 10 -23.99 11.49 -6.10
CA ASP A 10 -22.80 10.62 -6.08
C ASP A 10 -23.25 9.15 -6.14
N GLU A 11 -23.20 8.56 -7.33
CA GLU A 11 -23.22 7.10 -7.43
C GLU A 11 -21.84 6.58 -7.02
N PRO A 12 -21.76 5.58 -6.12
CA PRO A 12 -20.49 4.96 -5.78
C PRO A 12 -19.88 4.38 -7.06
N ALA A 13 -18.63 4.73 -7.34
CA ALA A 13 -17.90 4.25 -8.50
C ALA A 13 -18.00 2.71 -8.58
N GLU A 14 -18.43 2.19 -9.73
CA GLU A 14 -18.45 0.74 -9.97
C GLU A 14 -17.04 0.17 -9.74
N PRO A 15 -16.90 -1.03 -9.13
CA PRO A 15 -15.62 -1.69 -9.02
C PRO A 15 -15.06 -1.86 -10.43
N SER A 16 -13.95 -1.19 -10.72
CA SER A 16 -13.54 -1.00 -12.10
C SER A 16 -13.12 -2.35 -12.71
N LEU A 17 -13.83 -2.77 -13.77
CA LEU A 17 -13.26 -3.66 -14.76
C LEU A 17 -12.03 -2.92 -15.29
N TRP A 18 -10.82 -3.43 -15.01
CA TRP A 18 -9.54 -2.92 -15.48
C TRP A 18 -9.63 -2.52 -16.97
N GLY A 19 -9.93 -1.24 -17.21
CA GLY A 19 -10.30 -0.70 -18.50
C GLY A 19 -9.15 -0.81 -19.49
N ALA A 20 -9.48 -1.21 -20.70
CA ALA A 20 -8.55 -1.55 -21.76
C ALA A 20 -7.63 -0.38 -22.17
N THR A 21 -6.33 -0.70 -22.24
CA THR A 21 -5.35 -0.19 -23.22
C THR A 21 -5.20 1.34 -23.38
N GLY A 22 -4.41 1.96 -22.50
CA GLY A 22 -3.84 3.29 -22.73
C GLY A 22 -3.06 3.80 -21.52
N ASN A 23 -1.83 4.29 -21.69
CA ASN A 23 -0.99 4.87 -20.63
C ASN A 23 -1.51 6.26 -20.21
N GLY A 24 -2.76 6.35 -19.75
CA GLY A 24 -3.42 7.59 -19.34
C GLY A 24 -4.55 8.05 -20.24
N VAL A 25 -4.98 9.28 -20.00
CA VAL A 25 -6.09 9.97 -20.68
C VAL A 25 -5.59 11.28 -21.28
N GLY A 26 -6.14 11.68 -22.43
CA GLY A 26 -5.85 12.97 -23.05
C GLY A 26 -6.46 14.17 -22.29
N PRO A 27 -6.43 15.38 -22.88
CA PRO A 27 -7.06 16.56 -22.31
C PRO A 27 -8.55 16.35 -21.99
N TRP A 28 -9.03 16.91 -20.88
CA TRP A 28 -10.42 16.76 -20.41
C TRP A 28 -11.45 17.13 -21.49
N ALA A 29 -11.21 18.23 -22.20
CA ALA A 29 -12.13 18.72 -23.23
C ALA A 29 -12.30 17.72 -24.38
N GLU A 30 -11.24 16.97 -24.73
CA GLU A 30 -11.26 15.96 -25.78
C GLU A 30 -11.82 14.63 -25.28
N GLU A 31 -11.43 14.23 -24.07
CA GLU A 31 -11.76 12.94 -23.44
C GLU A 31 -13.18 12.86 -22.89
N ARG A 32 -13.76 13.99 -22.48
CA ARG A 32 -15.07 14.03 -21.82
C ARG A 32 -16.07 14.92 -22.55
N GLY A 33 -15.62 15.96 -23.27
CA GLY A 33 -16.52 16.91 -23.92
C GLY A 33 -17.44 17.67 -22.96
N LEU A 34 -17.11 17.68 -21.66
CA LEU A 34 -17.87 18.33 -20.60
C LEU A 34 -17.22 19.66 -20.19
N PRO A 35 -17.96 20.60 -19.58
CA PRO A 35 -17.38 21.78 -18.96
C PRO A 35 -16.24 21.41 -18.00
N LEU A 36 -15.25 22.29 -17.88
CA LEU A 36 -14.15 22.08 -16.92
C LEU A 36 -14.73 21.99 -15.50
N PRO A 37 -14.31 20.99 -14.71
CA PRO A 37 -14.75 20.89 -13.33
C PRO A 37 -14.23 22.08 -12.52
N THR A 38 -15.06 22.56 -11.58
CA THR A 38 -14.71 23.66 -10.66
C THR A 38 -14.26 23.16 -9.29
N ASP A 39 -14.28 21.84 -9.08
CA ASP A 39 -13.88 21.21 -7.82
C ASP A 39 -12.36 21.39 -7.61
N PRO A 40 -11.93 21.89 -6.44
CA PRO A 40 -10.53 22.20 -6.15
C PRO A 40 -9.61 20.97 -6.11
N ARG A 41 -10.15 19.74 -6.12
CA ARG A 41 -9.37 18.52 -6.24
C ARG A 41 -8.72 18.37 -7.61
N TYR A 42 -9.28 18.99 -8.66
CA TYR A 42 -8.77 18.85 -10.02
C TYR A 42 -7.59 19.79 -10.28
N ASP A 43 -6.57 19.24 -10.93
CA ASP A 43 -5.37 19.94 -11.36
C ASP A 43 -5.58 20.59 -12.73
N PRO A 44 -5.50 21.94 -12.84
CA PRO A 44 -5.70 22.64 -14.11
C PRO A 44 -4.72 22.23 -15.21
N GLU A 45 -3.48 21.86 -14.87
CA GLU A 45 -2.50 21.43 -15.87
C GLU A 45 -2.85 20.06 -16.44
N LEU A 46 -3.25 19.12 -15.58
CA LEU A 46 -3.66 17.80 -16.03
C LEU A 46 -4.97 17.84 -16.84
N LEU A 47 -5.92 18.70 -16.46
CA LEU A 47 -7.13 18.91 -17.24
C LEU A 47 -6.83 19.43 -18.65
N ARG A 48 -5.82 20.29 -18.79
CA ARG A 48 -5.42 20.90 -20.07
C ARG A 48 -4.60 19.95 -20.93
N ASP A 49 -3.62 19.25 -20.34
CA ASP A 49 -2.59 18.52 -21.09
C ASP A 49 -2.83 17.01 -21.13
N GLY A 50 -3.78 16.51 -20.33
CA GLY A 50 -4.02 15.10 -20.12
C GLY A 50 -3.27 14.54 -18.91
N ASP A 51 -3.65 13.33 -18.50
CA ASP A 51 -3.09 12.66 -17.32
C ASP A 51 -2.54 11.29 -17.67
N ALA A 52 -1.22 11.21 -17.83
CA ALA A 52 -0.46 9.99 -18.10
C ALA A 52 0.01 9.24 -16.84
N ARG A 53 -0.37 9.67 -15.63
CA ARG A 53 0.12 9.07 -14.38
C ARG A 53 -0.39 7.64 -14.21
N ASN A 54 0.32 6.81 -13.43
CA ASN A 54 -0.15 5.47 -13.10
C ASN A 54 -1.11 5.51 -11.88
N VAL A 55 -2.30 6.08 -12.09
CA VAL A 55 -3.41 6.11 -11.13
C VAL A 55 -4.64 5.51 -11.78
N VAL A 56 -5.60 5.02 -10.99
CA VAL A 56 -6.88 4.59 -11.58
C VAL A 56 -7.67 5.75 -12.14
N ASP A 57 -8.66 5.41 -12.94
CA ASP A 57 -9.51 6.36 -13.63
C ASP A 57 -10.27 7.31 -12.69
N ALA A 58 -10.68 6.83 -11.51
CA ALA A 58 -11.34 7.64 -10.49
C ALA A 58 -10.48 8.83 -9.99
N TYR A 59 -9.15 8.75 -10.11
CA TYR A 59 -8.22 9.79 -9.67
C TYR A 59 -7.60 10.60 -10.82
N ARG A 60 -8.05 10.35 -12.05
CA ARG A 60 -7.54 11.10 -13.20
C ARG A 60 -7.81 12.58 -13.03
N TYR A 61 -6.80 13.37 -13.41
CA TYR A 61 -6.78 14.82 -13.30
C TYR A 61 -6.75 15.38 -11.88
N TRP A 62 -6.84 14.56 -10.82
CA TRP A 62 -6.78 15.07 -9.46
C TRP A 62 -5.37 15.50 -9.09
N HIS A 63 -5.25 16.56 -8.28
CA HIS A 63 -4.04 16.88 -7.56
C HIS A 63 -3.61 15.69 -6.70
N ARG A 64 -2.30 15.50 -6.57
CA ARG A 64 -1.73 14.43 -5.77
C ARG A 64 -2.24 14.48 -4.33
N GLU A 65 -2.30 15.67 -3.75
CA GLU A 65 -2.71 15.90 -2.37
C GLU A 65 -4.17 15.49 -2.15
N ALA A 66 -5.04 15.73 -3.15
CA ALA A 66 -6.42 15.28 -3.11
C ALA A 66 -6.53 13.75 -3.15
N ILE A 67 -5.70 13.08 -3.96
CA ILE A 67 -5.63 11.61 -4.02
C ILE A 67 -5.18 11.04 -2.67
N VAL A 68 -4.13 11.61 -2.07
CA VAL A 68 -3.65 11.18 -0.75
C VAL A 68 -4.73 11.37 0.31
N ALA A 69 -5.38 12.53 0.36
CA ALA A 69 -6.44 12.82 1.31
C ALA A 69 -7.63 11.86 1.18
N ASP A 70 -8.02 11.50 -0.04
CA ASP A 70 -9.09 10.52 -0.27
C ASP A 70 -8.71 9.13 0.22
N ILE A 71 -7.51 8.64 -0.15
CA ILE A 71 -7.01 7.33 0.31
C ILE A 71 -6.92 7.29 1.84
N ASP A 72 -6.50 8.38 2.49
CA ASP A 72 -6.39 8.49 3.94
C ASP A 72 -7.72 8.26 4.69
N THR A 73 -8.87 8.52 4.04
CA THR A 73 -10.19 8.23 4.63
C THR A 73 -10.48 6.74 4.80
N ARG A 74 -9.72 5.89 4.10
CA ARG A 74 -9.99 4.46 3.94
C ARG A 74 -8.76 3.58 4.10
N ARG A 75 -7.63 4.14 4.56
CA ARG A 75 -6.45 3.34 4.87
C ARG A 75 -6.73 2.34 5.98
N HIS A 76 -6.20 1.14 5.80
CA HIS A 76 -6.21 0.12 6.83
C HIS A 76 -5.14 0.40 7.87
N ARG A 77 -5.44 0.15 9.16
CA ARG A 77 -4.48 0.25 10.29
C ARG A 77 -3.43 -0.88 10.29
N LEU A 78 -3.08 -1.33 9.09
CA LEU A 78 -1.95 -2.19 8.77
C LEU A 78 -0.76 -1.31 8.44
N HIS A 79 0.37 -1.58 9.09
CA HIS A 79 1.67 -0.97 8.83
C HIS A 79 2.64 -2.04 8.36
N ILE A 80 3.56 -1.66 7.48
CA ILE A 80 4.57 -2.56 6.92
C ILE A 80 5.94 -1.98 7.21
N ALA A 81 6.85 -2.77 7.76
CA ALA A 81 8.24 -2.38 7.94
C ALA A 81 9.17 -3.27 7.10
N ILE A 82 10.08 -2.64 6.38
CA ILE A 82 11.12 -3.31 5.61
C ILE A 82 12.50 -2.80 6.05
N GLU A 83 13.37 -3.74 6.39
CA GLU A 83 14.76 -3.46 6.73
C GLU A 83 15.57 -3.14 5.46
N ASN A 84 16.34 -2.04 5.50
CA ASN A 84 17.20 -1.55 4.43
C ASN A 84 18.65 -1.46 4.91
N PHE A 85 19.29 -2.62 5.15
CA PHE A 85 20.66 -2.66 5.67
C PHE A 85 21.71 -2.88 4.58
N GLU A 86 21.41 -3.68 3.56
CA GLU A 86 22.36 -4.02 2.49
C GLU A 86 21.78 -3.83 1.09
N ASN A 87 20.55 -4.31 0.84
CA ASN A 87 19.91 -4.30 -0.49
C ASN A 87 18.51 -3.70 -0.45
N ASP A 88 18.25 -2.76 -1.36
CA ASP A 88 17.03 -1.97 -1.44
C ASP A 88 16.08 -2.37 -2.59
N ALA A 89 16.41 -3.41 -3.36
CA ALA A 89 15.70 -3.77 -4.59
C ALA A 89 14.21 -4.09 -4.36
N ASN A 90 13.86 -4.62 -3.19
CA ASN A 90 12.50 -5.03 -2.86
C ASN A 90 11.62 -3.89 -2.33
N ILE A 91 12.21 -2.78 -1.86
CA ILE A 91 11.48 -1.70 -1.17
C ILE A 91 10.45 -1.05 -2.09
N GLY A 92 10.80 -0.81 -3.35
CA GLY A 92 9.86 -0.25 -4.32
C GLY A 92 8.62 -1.12 -4.55
N THR A 93 8.81 -2.44 -4.65
CA THR A 93 7.70 -3.40 -4.79
C THR A 93 6.82 -3.37 -3.55
N VAL A 94 7.40 -3.35 -2.34
CA VAL A 94 6.64 -3.25 -1.09
C VAL A 94 5.82 -1.96 -1.03
N VAL A 95 6.42 -0.82 -1.36
CA VAL A 95 5.73 0.49 -1.36
C VAL A 95 4.55 0.51 -2.35
N ARG A 96 4.75 -0.04 -3.55
CA ARG A 96 3.69 -0.12 -4.56
C ARG A 96 2.54 -1.01 -4.10
N THR A 97 2.85 -2.19 -3.58
CA THR A 97 1.83 -3.13 -3.09
C THR A 97 1.09 -2.58 -1.87
N ALA A 98 1.79 -1.91 -0.95
CA ALA A 98 1.19 -1.26 0.21
C ALA A 98 0.18 -0.18 -0.19
N ASN A 99 0.48 0.63 -1.21
CA ASN A 99 -0.47 1.60 -1.73
C ASN A 99 -1.70 0.95 -2.36
N ALA A 100 -1.50 -0.12 -3.16
CA ALA A 100 -2.61 -0.85 -3.78
C ALA A 100 -3.57 -1.43 -2.74
N PHE A 101 -3.04 -1.91 -1.60
CA PHE A 101 -3.84 -2.41 -0.47
C PHE A 101 -4.23 -1.33 0.53
N ALA A 102 -4.04 -0.03 0.24
CA ALA A 102 -4.34 1.07 1.15
C ALA A 102 -3.78 0.89 2.57
N VAL A 103 -2.57 0.30 2.69
CA VAL A 103 -1.81 0.20 3.94
C VAL A 103 -1.57 1.60 4.51
N HIS A 104 -1.66 1.74 5.83
CA HIS A 104 -1.48 3.02 6.51
C HIS A 104 -0.12 3.66 6.21
N THR A 105 0.97 2.95 6.51
CA THR A 105 2.33 3.47 6.35
C THR A 105 3.31 2.35 6.06
N VAL A 106 4.28 2.64 5.19
CA VAL A 106 5.47 1.81 5.01
C VAL A 106 6.64 2.45 5.76
N HIS A 107 7.22 1.66 6.66
CA HIS A 107 8.37 2.02 7.48
C HIS A 107 9.64 1.45 6.85
N ILE A 108 10.62 2.31 6.63
CA ILE A 108 11.94 1.94 6.11
C ILE A 108 12.92 2.03 7.26
N VAL A 109 13.53 0.89 7.63
CA VAL A 109 14.45 0.81 8.77
C VAL A 109 15.89 0.76 8.27
N GLY A 110 16.80 1.49 8.92
CA GLY A 110 18.22 1.50 8.54
C GLY A 110 18.53 2.60 7.52
N ARG A 111 19.04 2.26 6.33
CA ARG A 111 19.47 3.26 5.35
C ARG A 111 18.27 4.09 4.85
N ARG A 112 18.42 5.42 4.85
CA ARG A 112 17.39 6.37 4.36
C ARG A 112 17.15 6.30 2.86
N ARG A 113 18.22 6.08 2.09
CA ARG A 113 18.16 6.03 0.62
C ARG A 113 17.85 4.62 0.15
N TRP A 114 16.97 4.52 -0.83
CA TRP A 114 16.56 3.26 -1.44
C TRP A 114 16.15 3.48 -2.91
N ASN A 115 16.21 2.41 -3.70
CA ASN A 115 15.89 2.39 -5.12
C ASN A 115 14.38 2.47 -5.38
N ARG A 116 13.92 3.64 -5.83
CA ARG A 116 12.50 3.93 -6.07
C ARG A 116 11.93 3.38 -7.37
N ARG A 117 12.75 2.80 -8.26
CA ARG A 117 12.28 2.35 -9.59
C ARG A 117 11.12 1.36 -9.48
N GLY A 118 11.18 0.42 -8.54
CA GLY A 118 10.11 -0.56 -8.33
C GLY A 118 8.78 0.04 -7.85
N ALA A 119 8.81 1.23 -7.25
CA ALA A 119 7.61 1.90 -6.75
C ALA A 119 6.76 2.49 -7.88
N MET A 120 7.29 2.67 -9.10
CA MET A 120 6.56 3.26 -10.23
C MET A 120 5.90 4.60 -9.86
N VAL A 121 6.61 5.48 -9.14
CA VAL A 121 6.13 6.80 -8.66
C VAL A 121 5.04 6.73 -7.58
N THR A 122 4.62 5.52 -7.19
CA THR A 122 3.61 5.30 -6.15
C THR A 122 4.07 5.79 -4.77
N ASP A 123 5.39 5.95 -4.57
CA ASP A 123 5.96 6.55 -3.35
C ASP A 123 5.46 7.97 -3.08
N ARG A 124 4.91 8.66 -4.09
CA ARG A 124 4.30 9.99 -3.93
C ARG A 124 2.89 9.97 -3.32
N TYR A 125 2.21 8.82 -3.35
CA TYR A 125 0.84 8.66 -2.84
C TYR A 125 0.78 7.78 -1.58
N GLN A 126 1.92 7.21 -1.17
CA GLN A 126 2.03 6.35 -0.01
C GLN A 126 2.71 7.07 1.14
N HIS A 127 2.19 6.91 2.37
CA HIS A 127 2.89 7.37 3.56
C HIS A 127 4.13 6.52 3.79
N LEU A 128 5.28 7.19 3.84
CA LEU A 128 6.58 6.59 4.13
C LEU A 128 7.14 7.20 5.40
N MET A 129 7.63 6.36 6.29
CA MET A 129 8.30 6.77 7.51
C MET A 129 9.67 6.08 7.58
N HIS A 130 10.68 6.81 8.05
CA HIS A 130 12.02 6.26 8.20
C HIS A 130 12.38 6.14 9.67
N HIS A 131 13.09 5.07 10.01
CA HIS A 131 13.66 4.82 11.33
C HIS A 131 15.14 4.44 11.18
N ASP A 132 16.01 4.97 12.04
CA ASP A 132 17.44 4.64 11.99
C ASP A 132 17.72 3.20 12.44
N SER A 133 16.86 2.64 13.29
CA SER A 133 17.01 1.29 13.84
C SER A 133 15.69 0.59 14.11
N THR A 134 15.77 -0.72 14.34
CA THR A 134 14.62 -1.56 14.71
C THR A 134 14.02 -1.14 16.05
N GLU A 135 14.84 -0.71 17.00
CA GLU A 135 14.38 -0.25 18.32
C GLU A 135 13.46 0.97 18.20
N GLN A 136 13.82 1.94 17.34
CA GLN A 136 12.98 3.11 17.06
C GLN A 136 11.64 2.72 16.41
N LEU A 137 11.65 1.72 15.52
CA LEU A 137 10.43 1.17 14.93
C LEU A 137 9.53 0.54 16.01
N LEU A 138 10.09 -0.27 16.91
CA LEU A 138 9.35 -0.91 18.00
C LEU A 138 8.80 0.10 19.00
N GLU A 139 9.55 1.17 19.28
CA GLU A 139 9.08 2.29 20.09
C GLU A 139 7.89 2.99 19.43
N TYR A 140 7.98 3.27 18.12
CA TYR A 140 6.86 3.81 17.35
C TYR A 140 5.63 2.91 17.45
N ALA A 141 5.77 1.60 17.22
CA ALA A 141 4.67 0.65 17.30
C ALA A 141 4.00 0.67 18.68
N LYS A 142 4.81 0.68 19.75
CA LYS A 142 4.31 0.78 21.12
C LYS A 142 3.55 2.09 21.38
N LEU A 143 4.09 3.24 20.96
CA LEU A 143 3.47 4.55 21.16
C LEU A 143 2.16 4.72 20.37
N THR A 144 2.03 4.02 19.25
CA THR A 144 0.86 4.08 18.36
C THR A 144 -0.15 2.95 18.59
N GLY A 145 0.15 2.03 19.52
CA GLY A 145 -0.72 0.90 19.86
C GLY A 145 -0.78 -0.18 18.78
N LEU A 146 0.25 -0.31 17.95
CA LEU A 146 0.33 -1.32 16.90
C LEU A 146 0.92 -2.63 17.44
N THR A 147 0.27 -3.74 17.12
CA THR A 147 0.79 -5.07 17.45
C THR A 147 1.86 -5.48 16.44
N VAL A 148 3.06 -5.80 16.91
CA VAL A 148 4.17 -6.18 16.01
C VAL A 148 4.08 -7.66 15.65
N VAL A 149 4.12 -7.97 14.36
CA VAL A 149 4.16 -9.33 13.79
C VAL A 149 5.41 -9.47 12.95
N ALA A 150 6.26 -10.46 13.24
CA ALA A 150 7.42 -10.75 12.41
C ALA A 150 7.04 -11.69 11.27
N VAL A 151 7.54 -11.46 10.06
CA VAL A 151 7.38 -12.37 8.92
C VAL A 151 8.73 -12.97 8.57
N ASP A 152 8.96 -14.22 9.00
CA ASP A 152 10.23 -14.93 8.82
C ASP A 152 10.02 -16.46 8.84
N ASN A 153 10.84 -17.18 8.07
CA ASN A 153 10.78 -18.65 7.97
C ASN A 153 11.74 -19.29 8.98
N VAL A 154 11.44 -19.14 10.27
CA VAL A 154 12.24 -19.70 11.38
C VAL A 154 11.47 -20.74 12.19
N PRO A 155 12.16 -21.65 12.91
CA PRO A 155 11.51 -22.61 13.80
C PRO A 155 10.55 -21.91 14.79
N GLY A 156 9.36 -22.48 14.97
CA GLY A 156 8.33 -21.92 15.85
C GLY A 156 7.44 -20.86 15.20
N SER A 157 7.67 -20.50 13.93
CA SER A 157 6.74 -19.65 13.17
C SER A 157 5.39 -20.33 12.95
N VAL A 158 4.32 -19.53 13.00
CA VAL A 158 2.96 -19.97 12.70
C VAL A 158 2.73 -19.85 11.19
N PRO A 159 2.18 -20.87 10.51
CA PRO A 159 1.81 -20.74 9.10
C PRO A 159 0.83 -19.57 8.90
N LEU A 160 1.17 -18.65 7.99
CA LEU A 160 0.39 -17.46 7.70
C LEU A 160 -1.04 -17.82 7.26
N GLU A 161 -1.20 -18.94 6.58
CA GLU A 161 -2.46 -19.46 6.06
C GLU A 161 -3.45 -19.83 7.17
N THR A 162 -2.97 -20.10 8.38
CA THR A 162 -3.80 -20.45 9.56
C THR A 162 -3.71 -19.43 10.69
N ALA A 163 -2.83 -18.44 10.57
CA ALA A 163 -2.65 -17.40 11.58
C ALA A 163 -3.85 -16.45 11.63
N VAL A 164 -4.25 -16.07 12.85
CA VAL A 164 -5.17 -14.95 13.08
C VAL A 164 -4.32 -13.71 13.29
N LEU A 165 -4.36 -12.79 12.33
CA LEU A 165 -3.56 -11.57 12.34
C LEU A 165 -4.29 -10.48 13.13
N PRO A 166 -3.60 -9.66 13.94
CA PRO A 166 -4.23 -8.51 14.57
C PRO A 166 -4.69 -7.48 13.52
N ALA A 167 -5.85 -6.87 13.73
CA ALA A 167 -6.34 -5.82 12.85
C ALA A 167 -5.38 -4.61 12.84
N ASP A 168 -5.01 -4.13 14.03
CA ASP A 168 -4.06 -3.03 14.20
C ASP A 168 -2.65 -3.59 14.39
N CYS A 169 -1.92 -3.76 13.29
CA CYS A 169 -0.59 -4.37 13.34
C CYS A 169 0.46 -3.69 12.47
N LEU A 170 1.71 -3.92 12.87
CA LEU A 170 2.90 -3.61 12.11
C LEU A 170 3.60 -4.92 11.77
N MET A 171 3.62 -5.28 10.49
CA MET A 171 4.34 -6.46 10.00
C MET A 171 5.77 -6.10 9.62
N VAL A 172 6.74 -6.78 10.22
CA VAL A 172 8.17 -6.57 9.97
C VAL A 172 8.72 -7.66 9.05
N PHE A 173 9.31 -7.24 7.94
CA PHE A 173 9.98 -8.11 6.97
C PHE A 173 11.49 -7.95 7.12
N GLY A 174 12.15 -9.07 7.41
CA GLY A 174 13.61 -9.12 7.50
C GLY A 174 14.26 -9.05 6.12
N GLN A 175 15.55 -8.78 6.10
CA GLN A 175 16.32 -8.82 4.86
C GLN A 175 16.51 -10.27 4.36
N GLU A 176 16.56 -10.46 3.03
CA GLU A 176 17.01 -11.72 2.42
C GLU A 176 18.42 -12.06 2.95
N GLY A 177 18.57 -13.21 3.63
CA GLY A 177 19.83 -13.63 4.26
C GLY A 177 19.66 -13.97 5.74
N PRO A 178 20.18 -13.16 6.69
CA PRO A 178 20.13 -13.45 8.12
C PRO A 178 18.69 -13.51 8.72
N GLY A 179 17.67 -13.14 7.94
CA GLY A 179 16.27 -13.11 8.36
C GLY A 179 15.95 -11.83 9.14
N VAL A 180 14.83 -11.85 9.86
CA VAL A 180 14.44 -10.75 10.74
C VAL A 180 15.43 -10.66 11.91
N THR A 181 15.93 -9.45 12.20
CA THR A 181 16.82 -9.18 13.33
C THR A 181 16.28 -9.74 14.65
N ASP A 182 17.15 -10.27 15.52
CA ASP A 182 16.74 -10.84 16.82
C ASP A 182 15.93 -9.85 17.67
N VAL A 183 16.23 -8.56 17.54
CA VAL A 183 15.50 -7.48 18.21
C VAL A 183 14.03 -7.41 17.77
N SER A 184 13.77 -7.52 16.47
CA SER A 184 12.39 -7.54 15.95
C SER A 184 11.63 -8.79 16.43
N LYS A 185 12.31 -9.94 16.53
CA LYS A 185 11.70 -11.18 17.04
C LYS A 185 11.32 -11.07 18.51
N VAL A 186 12.15 -10.40 19.32
CA VAL A 186 11.85 -10.15 20.75
C VAL A 186 10.68 -9.18 20.92
N GLY A 187 10.51 -8.21 20.00
CA GLY A 187 9.40 -7.25 20.04
C GLY A 187 8.08 -7.76 19.46
N ALA A 188 8.10 -8.84 18.67
CA ALA A 188 6.91 -9.37 18.01
C ALA A 188 6.08 -10.26 18.93
N VAL A 189 4.76 -10.13 18.88
CA VAL A 189 3.85 -11.02 19.64
C VAL A 189 3.77 -12.41 19.00
N MET A 190 4.06 -12.50 17.70
CA MET A 190 4.12 -13.73 16.94
C MET A 190 5.03 -13.58 15.72
N THR A 191 5.58 -14.70 15.28
CA THR A 191 6.28 -14.82 14.00
C THR A 191 5.43 -15.70 13.08
N VAL A 192 5.17 -15.22 11.86
CA VAL A 192 4.46 -15.97 10.83
C VAL A 192 5.40 -16.33 9.68
N SER A 193 5.15 -17.47 9.04
CA SER A 193 5.85 -17.91 7.84
C SER A 193 4.86 -18.30 6.75
N ILE A 194 5.22 -18.04 5.49
CA ILE A 194 4.44 -18.49 4.34
C ILE A 194 4.78 -19.95 4.08
N ALA A 195 3.78 -20.82 3.96
CA ALA A 195 4.01 -22.24 3.70
C ALA A 195 4.72 -22.43 2.36
N GLN A 196 5.83 -23.19 2.36
CA GLN A 196 6.63 -23.49 1.17
C GLN A 196 6.67 -25.00 0.93
N PHE A 197 6.38 -25.40 -0.31
CA PHE A 197 6.35 -26.81 -0.73
C PHE A 197 7.44 -27.16 -1.77
N GLY A 198 8.25 -26.16 -2.15
CA GLY A 198 9.34 -26.31 -3.12
C GLY A 198 10.71 -26.54 -2.46
N SER A 199 11.76 -26.51 -3.28
CA SER A 199 13.15 -26.75 -2.84
C SER A 199 13.93 -25.48 -2.48
N THR A 200 13.36 -24.29 -2.69
CA THR A 200 14.00 -23.02 -2.31
C THR A 200 13.99 -22.85 -0.79
N ARG A 201 14.97 -22.11 -0.27
CA ARG A 201 15.07 -21.77 1.16
C ARG A 201 14.17 -20.59 1.54
N SER A 202 13.82 -19.75 0.57
CA SER A 202 13.08 -18.51 0.83
C SER A 202 12.30 -18.02 -0.40
N ILE A 203 11.34 -17.15 -0.11
CA ILE A 203 10.57 -16.36 -1.08
C ILE A 203 11.19 -14.95 -1.12
N ASN A 204 11.19 -14.31 -2.29
CA ASN A 204 11.59 -12.91 -2.42
C ASN A 204 10.83 -12.02 -1.42
N ALA A 205 11.52 -11.09 -0.74
CA ALA A 205 10.91 -10.31 0.33
C ALA A 205 9.74 -9.42 -0.15
N GLY A 206 9.80 -8.88 -1.37
CA GLY A 206 8.71 -8.10 -1.94
C GLY A 206 7.46 -8.95 -2.21
N VAL A 207 7.65 -10.19 -2.68
CA VAL A 207 6.57 -11.16 -2.86
C VAL A 207 5.98 -11.59 -1.52
N ALA A 208 6.83 -11.91 -0.54
CA ALA A 208 6.39 -12.28 0.80
C ALA A 208 5.55 -11.17 1.45
N ALA A 209 5.97 -9.90 1.29
CA ALA A 209 5.20 -8.75 1.75
C ALA A 209 3.82 -8.65 1.10
N GLY A 210 3.72 -8.88 -0.22
CA GLY A 210 2.44 -8.92 -0.91
C GLY A 210 1.51 -10.01 -0.42
N VAL A 211 2.03 -11.23 -0.20
CA VAL A 211 1.25 -12.36 0.33
C VAL A 211 0.76 -12.07 1.76
N ALA A 212 1.63 -11.56 2.62
CA ALA A 212 1.30 -11.20 4.00
C ALA A 212 0.27 -10.07 4.09
N MET A 213 0.43 -9.00 3.29
CA MET A 213 -0.57 -7.94 3.19
C MET A 213 -1.92 -8.49 2.72
N HIS A 214 -1.93 -9.31 1.67
CA HIS A 214 -3.18 -9.90 1.17
C HIS A 214 -3.83 -10.85 2.18
N ALA A 215 -3.05 -11.61 2.95
CA ALA A 215 -3.56 -12.44 4.04
C ALA A 215 -4.27 -11.59 5.11
N TRP A 216 -3.72 -10.42 5.45
CA TRP A 216 -4.39 -9.46 6.33
C TRP A 216 -5.67 -8.91 5.71
N ILE A 217 -5.64 -8.49 4.43
CA ILE A 217 -6.81 -7.99 3.69
C ILE A 217 -7.95 -9.01 3.72
N ARG A 218 -7.63 -10.29 3.52
CA ARG A 218 -8.61 -11.39 3.57
C ARG A 218 -9.30 -11.54 4.93
N GLN A 219 -8.67 -11.11 6.01
CA GLN A 219 -9.21 -11.21 7.37
C GLN A 219 -9.95 -9.94 7.81
N HIS A 220 -9.51 -8.76 7.37
CA HIS A 220 -9.93 -7.49 7.97
C HIS A 220 -10.50 -6.45 7.01
N ALA A 221 -10.21 -6.55 5.71
CA ALA A 221 -10.75 -5.59 4.74
C ALA A 221 -12.15 -6.00 4.28
N ASP A 222 -12.90 -5.01 3.79
CA ASP A 222 -14.18 -5.21 3.13
C ASP A 222 -13.96 -5.17 1.61
N PRO A 223 -13.97 -6.32 0.91
CA PRO A 223 -13.71 -6.38 -0.53
C PRO A 223 -14.76 -5.65 -1.36
N THR A 224 -15.93 -5.35 -0.82
CA THR A 224 -16.97 -4.59 -1.54
C THR A 224 -16.59 -3.12 -1.70
N LYS A 225 -15.58 -2.65 -0.96
CA LYS A 225 -15.00 -1.30 -1.06
C LYS A 225 -13.73 -1.26 -1.93
N ALA A 226 -13.39 -2.37 -2.59
CA ALA A 226 -12.30 -2.39 -3.57
C ALA A 226 -12.72 -1.66 -4.85
N TRP A 227 -11.74 -1.04 -5.51
CA TRP A 227 -11.86 -0.17 -6.68
C TRP A 227 -11.14 -0.81 -7.87
#